data_AF-A0A0B5BBU6-F1
#
_entry.id   AF-A0A0B5BBU6-F1
#
_cell.length_a   1.000
_cell.length_b   1.000
_cell.length_c   1.000
_cell.angle_alpha   90.00
_cell.angle_beta   90.00
_cell.angle_gamma   90.00
#
_symmetry.space_group_name_H-M   'P 1'
#
loop_
_entity.id
_entity.type
_entity.pdbx_description
1 polymer ?
#
loop_
_entity_poly.entity_id
_entity_poly.type
_entity_poly.pdbx_seq_one_letter_code
_entity_poly.pdbx_strand_id
1 'polypeptide(L)'
;MTCRFRMVVLAVCVAILAGGCSRRDAENSHASRKSTSGSVLATTMILATIGDNEKPVTVNMPSGPAYHAPLTAQLEFIFSEKGGGVAYVIEKAGTSRVVHNGVAGKPYKTVGTVVLSPDGKRIAYGALVDGKWRMVVDGKEGAPFNTVKSPLFSPDGSHLAYQAMAGERWHIVVDAAPNAGTPKRYLSHEFSGDSSRIAYIDDVDDKATGRLVVSDLAFSRQTVVATGVLSMQLNADKTRIAALSTSNGTQSVMDFTFDKPESVRKGQPYENVQGYAFGPDGAALAYIAIRAGKPLMVMNSKEMPLPDGVMANRPVIHPDMKVAGSLMFLNGTTYLQELPQGTRESGYETAESLVYSSDGRYHAYAAKKGENWFVVVNGKEGPAFDRVVTPKFSPDGKYLVYRARKSGRRFVVVADATGKTVKAHPEYEQVFEVQFTADGKSIAYGVKDGQKLIWMVEAL
;
A
#
# COMPACT_ATOMS: atom_id res chain seq x y z
N MET A 1 -30.40 80.81 -13.06
CA MET A 1 -31.20 79.82 -13.81
C MET A 1 -30.87 78.43 -13.27
N THR A 2 -31.88 77.73 -12.71
CA THR A 2 -32.11 76.26 -12.69
C THR A 2 -30.94 75.29 -12.39
N CYS A 3 -31.03 74.21 -11.61
CA CYS A 3 -32.04 73.57 -10.76
C CYS A 3 -31.33 72.40 -10.02
N ARG A 4 -31.71 72.10 -8.76
CA ARG A 4 -31.96 70.80 -8.05
C ARG A 4 -31.32 69.47 -8.57
N PHE A 5 -31.00 68.41 -7.83
CA PHE A 5 -31.10 67.94 -6.42
C PHE A 5 -30.48 66.50 -6.30
N ARG A 6 -29.94 66.14 -5.10
CA ARG A 6 -29.87 64.80 -4.41
C ARG A 6 -29.10 63.64 -5.08
N MET A 7 -28.50 62.65 -4.41
CA MET A 7 -28.51 62.07 -3.04
C MET A 7 -27.24 61.16 -2.90
N VAL A 8 -26.49 61.16 -1.78
CA VAL A 8 -26.36 60.06 -0.77
C VAL A 8 -25.71 58.77 -1.35
N VAL A 9 -24.57 58.22 -0.89
CA VAL A 9 -24.17 57.68 0.44
C VAL A 9 -22.64 57.57 0.54
N LEU A 10 -22.10 57.81 1.74
CA LEU A 10 -20.72 57.58 2.19
C LEU A 10 -20.35 56.09 2.33
N ALA A 11 -19.12 55.71 2.00
CA ALA A 11 -18.26 55.01 2.95
C ALA A 11 -16.79 55.12 2.51
N VAL A 12 -16.00 55.66 3.43
CA VAL A 12 -14.60 56.07 3.30
C VAL A 12 -13.68 54.86 3.27
N CYS A 13 -12.68 54.94 2.41
CA CYS A 13 -11.51 54.08 2.38
C CYS A 13 -10.28 54.95 2.71
N VAL A 14 -9.26 54.32 3.32
CA VAL A 14 -7.83 54.73 3.36
C VAL A 14 -7.46 55.82 4.41
N ALA A 15 -6.31 55.81 5.10
CA ALA A 15 -5.34 54.80 5.56
C ALA A 15 -4.21 55.53 6.34
N ILE A 16 -3.30 54.72 6.92
CA ILE A 16 -1.86 54.97 7.15
C ILE A 16 -1.45 55.86 8.34
N LEU A 17 -0.59 55.29 9.22
CA LEU A 17 0.82 55.65 9.46
C LEU A 17 1.37 54.63 10.51
N ALA A 18 2.22 53.67 10.13
CA ALA A 18 3.67 53.73 9.89
C ALA A 18 4.53 53.72 11.18
N GLY A 19 5.40 52.70 11.27
CA GLY A 19 6.71 52.81 11.91
C GLY A 19 6.99 51.88 13.10
N GLY A 20 7.97 50.96 12.93
CA GLY A 20 8.72 50.41 14.06
C GLY A 20 9.22 48.97 13.92
N CYS A 21 10.45 48.80 13.43
CA CYS A 21 11.22 47.55 13.52
C CYS A 21 11.54 47.17 14.98
N SER A 22 11.48 45.88 15.36
CA SER A 22 12.67 45.09 15.76
C SER A 22 12.35 43.65 16.22
N ARG A 23 13.27 42.75 15.81
CA ARG A 23 13.77 41.49 16.42
C ARG A 23 12.83 40.48 17.12
N ARG A 24 12.84 39.28 16.50
CA ARG A 24 13.10 37.94 17.06
C ARG A 24 12.64 37.67 18.49
N ASP A 25 11.69 36.75 18.62
CA ASP A 25 11.90 35.56 19.42
C ASP A 25 11.35 34.33 18.69
N ALA A 26 12.19 33.31 18.64
CA ALA A 26 11.89 32.00 18.09
C ALA A 26 11.29 31.16 19.21
N GLU A 27 10.03 30.79 19.09
CA GLU A 27 9.46 29.69 19.86
C GLU A 27 9.03 28.57 18.92
N ASN A 28 9.76 27.47 19.08
CA ASN A 28 9.43 26.14 18.63
C ASN A 28 7.95 25.82 18.91
N SER A 29 7.18 25.67 17.84
CA SER A 29 6.04 24.75 17.86
C SER A 29 6.29 23.68 16.79
N HIS A 30 6.92 22.58 17.23
CA HIS A 30 6.79 21.31 16.56
C HIS A 30 5.33 20.85 16.72
N ALA A 31 4.45 21.42 15.88
CA ALA A 31 3.18 20.81 15.58
C ALA A 31 3.48 19.50 14.85
N SER A 32 3.51 18.42 15.62
CA SER A 32 3.32 17.06 15.14
C SER A 32 2.05 17.06 14.28
N ARG A 33 2.21 17.19 12.96
CA ARG A 33 1.14 16.86 12.02
C ARG A 33 0.95 15.36 12.15
N LYS A 34 -0.07 14.96 12.90
CA LYS A 34 -0.63 13.61 12.84
C LYS A 34 -0.84 13.29 11.36
N SER A 35 -0.11 12.30 10.86
CA SER A 35 -0.40 11.67 9.58
C SER A 35 -1.87 11.24 9.63
N THR A 36 -2.70 11.91 8.84
CA THR A 36 -4.11 11.55 8.72
C THR A 36 -4.14 10.37 7.78
N SER A 37 -4.36 9.18 8.34
CA SER A 37 -4.84 8.05 7.56
C SER A 37 -6.05 8.54 6.76
N GLY A 38 -5.93 8.53 5.43
CA GLY A 38 -6.90 9.16 4.55
C GLY A 38 -8.27 8.51 4.74
N SER A 39 -9.31 9.31 4.99
CA SER A 39 -10.65 8.80 5.18
C SER A 39 -11.18 8.12 3.91
N VAL A 40 -11.67 6.90 4.05
CA VAL A 40 -12.45 6.21 3.03
C VAL A 40 -13.77 6.95 2.80
N LEU A 41 -14.25 7.03 1.55
CA LEU A 41 -15.54 7.63 1.22
C LEU A 41 -16.66 6.89 1.94
N ALA A 42 -17.57 7.65 2.56
CA ALA A 42 -18.63 7.13 3.41
C ALA A 42 -19.96 6.97 2.65
N THR A 43 -19.94 6.49 1.40
CA THR A 43 -21.15 6.37 0.57
C THR A 43 -21.04 5.24 -0.45
N THR A 44 -22.13 4.47 -0.59
CA THR A 44 -22.26 3.46 -1.64
C THR A 44 -22.55 4.13 -2.99
N MET A 45 -21.76 3.81 -4.02
CA MET A 45 -21.89 4.41 -5.35
C MET A 45 -21.64 3.37 -6.45
N ILE A 46 -22.42 3.42 -7.53
CA ILE A 46 -22.07 2.72 -8.77
C ILE A 46 -20.99 3.56 -9.46
N LEU A 47 -19.77 3.02 -9.54
CA LEU A 47 -18.63 3.73 -10.14
C LEU A 47 -18.56 3.52 -11.66
N ALA A 48 -19.04 2.38 -12.16
CA ALA A 48 -19.13 2.09 -13.59
C ALA A 48 -20.20 1.02 -13.89
N THR A 49 -20.68 1.01 -15.13
CA THR A 49 -21.46 -0.09 -15.71
C THR A 49 -20.70 -0.59 -16.94
N ILE A 50 -20.37 -1.88 -16.95
CA ILE A 50 -19.69 -2.56 -18.05
C ILE A 50 -20.70 -2.71 -19.19
N GLY A 51 -20.39 -2.15 -20.37
CA GLY A 51 -21.29 -2.25 -21.52
C GLY A 51 -21.40 -3.68 -22.05
N ASP A 52 -22.53 -4.04 -22.68
CA ASP A 52 -22.78 -5.40 -23.23
C ASP A 52 -21.68 -5.88 -24.18
N ASN A 53 -21.05 -4.95 -24.90
CA ASN A 53 -19.99 -5.22 -25.88
C ASN A 53 -18.58 -5.03 -25.31
N GLU A 54 -18.46 -4.72 -24.02
CA GLU A 54 -17.19 -4.60 -23.32
C GLU A 54 -16.79 -5.96 -22.76
N LYS A 55 -15.57 -6.38 -23.05
CA LYS A 55 -14.96 -7.57 -22.46
C LYS A 55 -13.75 -7.11 -21.66
N PRO A 56 -13.89 -6.89 -20.34
CA PRO A 56 -12.76 -6.58 -19.49
C PRO A 56 -11.70 -7.68 -19.59
N VAL A 57 -10.44 -7.25 -19.60
CA VAL A 57 -9.29 -8.14 -19.65
C VAL A 57 -8.40 -7.90 -18.43
N THR A 58 -7.73 -8.95 -18.00
CA THR A 58 -6.72 -8.86 -16.97
C THR A 58 -5.54 -8.00 -17.43
N VAL A 59 -5.14 -7.06 -16.58
CA VAL A 59 -3.85 -6.37 -16.69
C VAL A 59 -2.83 -6.94 -15.71
N ASN A 60 -1.59 -7.09 -16.17
CA ASN A 60 -0.47 -7.49 -15.32
C ASN A 60 -0.11 -6.36 -14.35
N MET A 61 -0.39 -6.57 -13.06
CA MET A 61 0.08 -5.73 -11.97
C MET A 61 1.54 -6.07 -11.65
N PRO A 62 2.46 -5.09 -11.52
CA PRO A 62 3.81 -5.37 -11.07
C PRO A 62 3.77 -5.76 -9.59
N SER A 63 4.37 -6.90 -9.26
CA SER A 63 4.65 -7.32 -7.90
C SER A 63 5.73 -6.43 -7.29
N GLY A 64 5.31 -5.30 -6.70
CA GLY A 64 6.18 -4.41 -5.91
C GLY A 64 6.24 -4.83 -4.43
N PRO A 65 7.33 -4.50 -3.71
CA PRO A 65 7.53 -4.91 -2.31
C PRO A 65 6.50 -4.34 -1.31
N ALA A 66 5.66 -3.38 -1.73
CA ALA A 66 4.60 -2.77 -0.93
C ALA A 66 3.19 -3.32 -1.21
N TYR A 67 3.00 -4.21 -2.18
CA TYR A 67 1.70 -4.83 -2.45
C TYR A 67 1.63 -6.23 -1.82
N HIS A 68 0.89 -6.35 -0.72
CA HIS A 68 0.45 -7.63 -0.16
C HIS A 68 -0.82 -8.15 -0.86
N ALA A 69 -0.91 -7.99 -2.18
CA ALA A 69 -1.82 -8.84 -2.93
C ALA A 69 -1.15 -10.23 -3.03
N PRO A 70 -1.89 -11.33 -2.84
CA PRO A 70 -1.33 -12.66 -3.12
C PRO A 70 -0.78 -12.68 -4.56
N LEU A 71 0.33 -13.40 -4.76
CA LEU A 71 1.17 -13.54 -5.97
C LEU A 71 0.45 -14.04 -7.24
N THR A 72 -0.86 -13.86 -7.34
CA THR A 72 -1.76 -14.25 -8.43
C THR A 72 -2.77 -13.15 -8.80
N ALA A 73 -2.63 -11.92 -8.29
CA ALA A 73 -3.59 -10.83 -8.53
C ALA A 73 -3.46 -10.21 -9.94
N GLN A 74 -3.79 -11.03 -10.93
CA GLN A 74 -4.45 -10.63 -12.15
C GLN A 74 -5.76 -9.93 -11.76
N LEU A 75 -5.77 -8.60 -11.75
CA LEU A 75 -7.00 -7.85 -11.43
C LEU A 75 -7.64 -7.36 -12.73
N GLU A 76 -8.81 -7.92 -13.01
CA GLU A 76 -9.72 -7.47 -14.07
C GLU A 76 -10.23 -6.04 -13.79
N PHE A 77 -10.35 -5.68 -12.51
CA PHE A 77 -10.83 -4.37 -12.04
C PHE A 77 -9.96 -3.84 -10.90
N ILE A 78 -9.73 -2.52 -10.91
CA ILE A 78 -8.91 -1.80 -9.92
C ILE A 78 -9.81 -0.78 -9.24
N PHE A 79 -10.04 -0.92 -7.93
CA PHE A 79 -10.72 0.10 -7.12
C PHE A 79 -9.69 0.97 -6.40
N SER A 80 -9.97 2.27 -6.27
CA SER A 80 -9.11 3.17 -5.50
C SER A 80 -9.22 2.92 -4.00
N GLU A 81 -8.14 3.21 -3.27
CA GLU A 81 -8.03 2.98 -1.82
C GLU A 81 -9.18 3.62 -1.02
N LYS A 82 -9.51 4.88 -1.33
CA LYS A 82 -10.54 5.64 -0.62
C LYS A 82 -11.92 5.53 -1.25
N GLY A 83 -12.09 4.75 -2.32
CA GLY A 83 -13.42 4.38 -2.82
C GLY A 83 -14.09 5.29 -3.84
N GLY A 84 -13.34 6.16 -4.51
CA GLY A 84 -13.88 7.16 -5.44
C GLY A 84 -13.60 6.86 -6.90
N GLY A 85 -12.96 5.73 -7.20
CA GLY A 85 -12.62 5.37 -8.56
C GLY A 85 -12.52 3.88 -8.80
N VAL A 86 -12.88 3.50 -10.02
CA VAL A 86 -12.67 2.16 -10.57
C VAL A 86 -12.05 2.28 -11.96
N ALA A 87 -11.12 1.38 -12.27
CA ALA A 87 -10.56 1.24 -13.61
C ALA A 87 -10.53 -0.22 -14.06
N TYR A 88 -10.68 -0.42 -15.37
CA TYR A 88 -10.48 -1.72 -16.03
C TYR A 88 -10.01 -1.51 -17.46
N VAL A 89 -9.50 -2.57 -18.09
CA VAL A 89 -9.06 -2.52 -19.48
C VAL A 89 -9.99 -3.35 -20.33
N ILE A 90 -10.37 -2.84 -21.48
CA ILE A 90 -11.16 -3.56 -22.49
C ILE A 90 -10.34 -3.71 -23.77
N GLU A 91 -10.55 -4.81 -24.48
CA GLU A 91 -10.02 -4.99 -25.83
C GLU A 91 -11.14 -4.86 -26.87
N LYS A 92 -10.93 -3.99 -27.86
CA LYS A 92 -11.88 -3.75 -28.95
C LYS A 92 -11.13 -3.52 -30.25
N ALA A 93 -11.48 -4.29 -31.28
CA ALA A 93 -10.92 -4.19 -32.64
C ALA A 93 -9.37 -4.18 -32.67
N GLY A 94 -8.75 -5.07 -31.88
CA GLY A 94 -7.28 -5.21 -31.83
C GLY A 94 -6.55 -4.08 -31.08
N THR A 95 -7.28 -3.25 -30.33
CA THR A 95 -6.73 -2.20 -29.46
C THR A 95 -7.24 -2.33 -28.04
N SER A 96 -6.43 -1.92 -27.07
CA SER A 96 -6.80 -1.81 -25.66
C SER A 96 -7.27 -0.39 -25.33
N ARG A 97 -8.27 -0.27 -24.46
CA ARG A 97 -8.72 1.00 -23.88
C ARG A 97 -8.79 0.85 -22.36
N VAL A 98 -8.28 1.85 -21.65
CA VAL A 98 -8.48 1.95 -20.20
C VAL A 98 -9.81 2.67 -19.97
N VAL A 99 -10.70 2.04 -19.22
CA VAL A 99 -11.96 2.63 -18.75
C VAL A 99 -11.76 3.10 -17.33
N HIS A 100 -12.06 4.37 -17.07
CA HIS A 100 -11.97 5.00 -15.74
C HIS A 100 -13.35 5.55 -15.39
N ASN A 101 -13.95 5.06 -14.31
CA ASN A 101 -15.29 5.47 -13.85
C ASN A 101 -16.35 5.43 -14.98
N GLY A 102 -16.33 4.36 -15.77
CA GLY A 102 -17.24 4.15 -16.90
C GLY A 102 -16.91 4.94 -18.17
N VAL A 103 -15.85 5.76 -18.16
CA VAL A 103 -15.43 6.54 -19.32
C VAL A 103 -14.22 5.87 -19.99
N ALA A 104 -14.41 5.40 -21.22
CA ALA A 104 -13.35 4.79 -22.01
C ALA A 104 -12.38 5.83 -22.58
N GLY A 105 -11.09 5.62 -22.36
CA GLY A 105 -10.01 6.42 -22.95
C GLY A 105 -9.77 6.15 -24.44
N LYS A 106 -8.70 6.73 -24.96
CA LYS A 106 -8.23 6.51 -26.34
C LYS A 106 -7.84 5.03 -26.57
N PRO A 107 -7.97 4.52 -27.80
CA PRO A 107 -7.47 3.20 -28.17
C PRO A 107 -5.94 3.21 -28.29
N TYR A 108 -5.30 2.19 -27.75
CA TYR A 108 -3.86 1.97 -27.86
C TYR A 108 -3.59 0.54 -28.32
N LYS A 109 -2.47 0.32 -29.02
CA LYS A 109 -2.06 -1.04 -29.41
C LYS A 109 -1.82 -1.91 -28.17
N THR A 110 -1.22 -1.33 -27.14
CA THR A 110 -0.92 -2.00 -25.87
C THR A 110 -0.94 -0.97 -24.76
N VAL A 111 -1.51 -1.36 -23.63
CA VAL A 111 -1.46 -0.60 -22.37
C VAL A 111 -0.65 -1.39 -21.34
N GLY A 112 0.08 -0.68 -20.50
CA GLY A 112 0.83 -1.23 -19.38
C GLY A 112 0.03 -1.18 -18.08
N THR A 113 0.73 -1.21 -16.96
CA THR A 113 0.15 -1.10 -15.62
C THR A 113 -0.72 0.15 -15.50
N VAL A 114 -1.93 -0.03 -14.98
CA VAL A 114 -2.90 1.03 -14.68
C VAL A 114 -2.88 1.29 -13.17
N VAL A 115 -2.87 2.55 -12.76
CA VAL A 115 -2.98 2.97 -11.36
C VAL A 115 -3.96 4.11 -11.20
N LEU A 116 -4.67 4.12 -10.07
CA LEU A 116 -5.54 5.22 -9.65
C LEU A 116 -4.85 6.04 -8.56
N SER A 117 -5.18 7.33 -8.47
CA SER A 117 -4.87 8.09 -7.26
C SER A 117 -5.61 7.50 -6.06
N PRO A 118 -5.16 7.73 -4.80
CA PRO A 118 -5.83 7.19 -3.62
C PRO A 118 -7.34 7.52 -3.55
N ASP A 119 -7.72 8.73 -3.97
CA ASP A 119 -9.13 9.15 -4.05
C ASP A 119 -9.87 8.66 -5.30
N GLY A 120 -9.17 8.03 -6.25
CA GLY A 120 -9.74 7.46 -7.48
C GLY A 120 -10.10 8.47 -8.57
N LYS A 121 -9.84 9.76 -8.35
CA LYS A 121 -10.17 10.82 -9.32
C LYS A 121 -9.20 10.93 -10.48
N ARG A 122 -7.97 10.45 -10.29
CA ARG A 122 -6.92 10.47 -11.30
C ARG A 122 -6.51 9.06 -11.69
N ILE A 123 -6.01 8.93 -12.91
CA ILE A 123 -5.55 7.67 -13.46
C ILE A 123 -4.24 7.86 -14.23
N ALA A 124 -3.35 6.88 -14.12
CA ALA A 124 -2.14 6.82 -14.92
C ALA A 124 -1.90 5.42 -15.48
N TYR A 125 -1.38 5.34 -16.70
CA TYR A 125 -1.00 4.08 -17.32
C TYR A 125 0.02 4.26 -18.43
N GLY A 126 0.87 3.25 -18.65
CA GLY A 126 1.72 3.20 -19.83
C GLY A 126 0.92 2.88 -21.08
N ALA A 127 1.21 3.53 -22.21
CA ALA A 127 0.61 3.20 -23.49
C ALA A 127 1.68 3.17 -24.60
N LEU A 128 1.59 2.20 -25.50
CA LEU A 128 2.46 2.10 -26.66
C LEU A 128 1.85 2.89 -27.83
N VAL A 129 2.53 3.97 -28.25
CA VAL A 129 2.13 4.89 -29.32
C VAL A 129 3.30 5.02 -30.29
N ASP A 130 3.08 4.68 -31.57
CA ASP A 130 4.09 4.75 -32.63
C ASP A 130 5.43 4.07 -32.27
N GLY A 131 5.35 2.91 -31.60
CA GLY A 131 6.51 2.13 -31.19
C GLY A 131 7.27 2.67 -29.98
N LYS A 132 6.79 3.75 -29.35
CA LYS A 132 7.34 4.30 -28.10
C LYS A 132 6.32 4.26 -26.98
N TRP A 133 6.80 4.01 -25.76
CA TRP A 133 5.96 4.03 -24.58
C TRP A 133 5.78 5.47 -24.09
N ARG A 134 4.55 5.81 -23.70
CA ARG A 134 4.20 7.10 -23.10
C ARG A 134 3.47 6.84 -21.80
N MET A 135 3.77 7.63 -20.77
CA MET A 135 2.92 7.67 -19.58
C MET A 135 1.70 8.52 -19.90
N VAL A 136 0.51 7.94 -19.83
CA VAL A 136 -0.76 8.65 -19.96
C VAL A 136 -1.24 9.00 -18.57
N VAL A 137 -1.54 10.27 -18.32
CA VAL A 137 -2.06 10.76 -17.04
C VAL A 137 -3.33 11.54 -17.32
N ASP A 138 -4.45 11.10 -16.75
CA ASP A 138 -5.75 11.75 -16.92
C ASP A 138 -6.10 11.98 -18.42
N GLY A 139 -5.82 10.97 -19.24
CA GLY A 139 -6.04 10.98 -20.70
C GLY A 139 -5.00 11.76 -21.53
N LYS A 140 -4.02 12.40 -20.90
CA LYS A 140 -2.95 13.16 -21.58
C LYS A 140 -1.70 12.30 -21.73
N GLU A 141 -1.23 12.15 -22.97
CA GLU A 141 -0.01 11.40 -23.28
C GLU A 141 1.25 12.24 -23.01
N GLY A 142 2.19 11.69 -22.26
CA GLY A 142 3.48 12.30 -21.97
C GLY A 142 4.52 12.13 -23.09
N ALA A 143 5.77 12.43 -22.73
CA ALA A 143 6.93 12.27 -23.61
C ALA A 143 7.15 10.80 -24.03
N PRO A 144 7.71 10.55 -25.23
CA PRO A 144 8.00 9.20 -25.71
C PRO A 144 9.28 8.63 -25.06
N PHE A 145 9.20 7.39 -24.62
CA PHE A 145 10.30 6.62 -24.03
C PHE A 145 10.44 5.26 -24.70
N ASN A 146 11.59 4.63 -24.56
CA ASN A 146 11.81 3.25 -24.99
C ASN A 146 10.97 2.29 -24.13
N THR A 147 10.81 2.60 -22.84
CA THR A 147 10.00 1.83 -21.88
C THR A 147 9.46 2.78 -20.82
N VAL A 148 8.23 2.54 -20.33
CA VAL A 148 7.71 3.12 -19.08
C VAL A 148 7.12 2.01 -18.21
N LYS A 149 7.32 2.06 -16.89
CA LYS A 149 6.80 1.06 -15.97
C LYS A 149 6.67 1.57 -14.53
N SER A 150 5.96 0.79 -13.72
CA SER A 150 5.80 1.02 -12.28
C SER A 150 5.27 2.42 -11.91
N PRO A 151 4.18 2.93 -12.52
CA PRO A 151 3.61 4.21 -12.10
C PRO A 151 3.03 4.12 -10.68
N LEU A 152 3.13 5.19 -9.90
CA LEU A 152 2.47 5.32 -8.61
C LEU A 152 2.18 6.79 -8.27
N PHE A 153 1.00 7.05 -7.70
CA PHE A 153 0.63 8.37 -7.18
C PHE A 153 1.16 8.60 -5.76
N SER A 154 1.43 9.86 -5.42
CA SER A 154 1.67 10.27 -4.03
C SER A 154 0.44 10.05 -3.13
N PRO A 155 0.61 9.94 -1.80
CA PRO A 155 -0.50 9.74 -0.85
C PRO A 155 -1.66 10.75 -0.94
N ASP A 156 -1.37 11.99 -1.32
CA ASP A 156 -2.36 13.04 -1.57
C ASP A 156 -2.92 13.04 -3.01
N GLY A 157 -2.36 12.22 -3.91
CA GLY A 157 -2.73 12.12 -5.33
C GLY A 157 -2.23 13.27 -6.22
N SER A 158 -1.43 14.21 -5.69
CA SER A 158 -0.98 15.39 -6.43
C SER A 158 0.15 15.08 -7.41
N HIS A 159 1.04 14.17 -7.05
CA HIS A 159 2.24 13.82 -7.82
C HIS A 159 2.15 12.40 -8.39
N LEU A 160 2.78 12.18 -9.55
CA LEU A 160 2.96 10.86 -10.15
C LEU A 160 4.45 10.57 -10.35
N ALA A 161 4.91 9.41 -9.87
CA ALA A 161 6.24 8.89 -10.16
C ALA A 161 6.16 7.65 -11.04
N TYR A 162 7.14 7.46 -11.92
CA TYR A 162 7.30 6.25 -12.71
C TYR A 162 8.74 6.03 -13.18
N GLN A 163 9.06 4.80 -13.58
CA GLN A 163 10.34 4.46 -14.21
C GLN A 163 10.24 4.59 -15.72
N ALA A 164 11.23 5.23 -16.36
CA ALA A 164 11.28 5.41 -17.80
C ALA A 164 12.67 5.14 -18.36
N MET A 165 12.75 4.59 -19.57
CA MET A 165 14.02 4.40 -20.29
C MET A 165 14.07 5.35 -21.50
N ALA A 166 15.02 6.27 -21.51
CA ALA A 166 15.29 7.21 -22.60
C ALA A 166 16.66 6.91 -23.19
N GLY A 167 16.71 6.51 -24.47
CA GLY A 167 17.94 6.00 -25.06
C GLY A 167 18.46 4.79 -24.28
N GLU A 168 19.66 4.90 -23.72
CA GLU A 168 20.32 3.85 -22.93
C GLU A 168 20.28 4.12 -21.41
N ARG A 169 19.55 5.14 -20.96
CA ARG A 169 19.46 5.50 -19.53
C ARG A 169 18.06 5.26 -18.99
N TRP A 170 17.99 4.68 -17.81
CA TRP A 170 16.80 4.66 -16.99
C TRP A 170 16.71 5.91 -16.14
N HIS A 171 15.50 6.35 -15.86
CA HIS A 171 15.17 7.50 -15.03
C HIS A 171 14.03 7.15 -14.07
N ILE A 172 14.01 7.84 -12.92
CA ILE A 172 12.75 8.12 -12.21
C ILE A 172 12.24 9.44 -12.75
N VAL A 173 10.98 9.44 -13.14
CA VAL A 173 10.26 10.63 -13.58
C VAL A 173 9.23 10.98 -12.52
N VAL A 174 9.23 12.23 -12.04
CA VAL A 174 8.18 12.79 -11.19
C VAL A 174 7.54 13.94 -11.94
N ASP A 175 6.23 13.89 -12.16
CA ASP A 175 5.46 14.91 -12.88
C ASP A 175 6.08 15.35 -14.21
N ALA A 176 6.44 14.36 -15.04
CA ALA A 176 7.12 14.53 -16.33
C ALA A 176 8.55 15.10 -16.28
N ALA A 177 9.12 15.33 -15.10
CA ALA A 177 10.52 15.72 -14.91
C ALA A 177 11.38 14.48 -14.61
N PRO A 178 12.26 14.02 -15.54
CA PRO A 178 13.20 12.94 -15.26
C PRO A 178 14.37 13.42 -14.39
N ASN A 179 14.87 12.55 -13.51
CA ASN A 179 16.17 12.75 -12.86
C ASN A 179 17.34 12.58 -13.86
N ALA A 180 18.59 12.69 -13.40
CA ALA A 180 19.79 12.53 -14.24
C ALA A 180 19.93 11.15 -14.91
N GLY A 181 19.22 10.15 -14.38
CA GLY A 181 19.21 8.77 -14.86
C GLY A 181 20.54 8.02 -14.71
N THR A 182 20.50 6.72 -15.01
CA THR A 182 21.64 5.79 -14.93
C THR A 182 21.58 4.78 -16.09
N PRO A 183 22.71 4.27 -16.62
CA PRO A 183 22.69 3.18 -17.59
C PRO A 183 22.16 1.85 -17.02
N LYS A 184 22.07 1.72 -15.69
CA LYS A 184 21.53 0.52 -15.03
C LYS A 184 20.05 0.67 -14.67
N ARG A 185 19.42 -0.41 -14.22
CA ARG A 185 18.00 -0.43 -13.86
C ARG A 185 17.73 0.16 -12.46
N TYR A 186 16.45 0.43 -12.19
CA TYR A 186 15.91 0.73 -10.86
C TYR A 186 15.17 -0.50 -10.30
N LEU A 187 15.18 -0.67 -8.97
CA LEU A 187 14.40 -1.73 -8.29
C LEU A 187 13.03 -1.23 -7.83
N SER A 188 12.97 -0.14 -7.08
CA SER A 188 11.75 0.39 -6.49
C SER A 188 11.82 1.90 -6.31
N HIS A 189 10.65 2.52 -6.10
CA HIS A 189 10.52 3.92 -5.70
C HIS A 189 9.22 4.13 -4.92
N GLU A 190 9.21 5.06 -3.96
CA GLU A 190 8.09 5.34 -3.06
C GLU A 190 8.09 6.80 -2.61
N PHE A 191 6.90 7.42 -2.51
CA PHE A 191 6.74 8.75 -1.90
C PHE A 191 6.73 8.68 -0.37
N SER A 192 7.17 9.77 0.26
CA SER A 192 6.91 10.02 1.68
C SER A 192 5.43 10.26 1.95
N GLY A 193 5.00 10.06 3.20
CA GLY A 193 3.60 10.21 3.62
C GLY A 193 3.01 11.61 3.40
N ASP A 194 3.85 12.63 3.53
CA ASP A 194 3.50 14.02 3.27
C ASP A 194 3.58 14.41 1.78
N SER A 195 3.87 13.45 0.89
CA SER A 195 3.99 13.62 -0.56
C SER A 195 5.12 14.57 -1.00
N SER A 196 6.06 14.95 -0.12
CA SER A 196 7.08 15.96 -0.41
C SER A 196 8.43 15.40 -0.87
N ARG A 197 8.67 14.11 -0.67
CA ARG A 197 9.94 13.42 -1.01
C ARG A 197 9.68 12.10 -1.72
N ILE A 198 10.71 11.61 -2.39
CA ILE A 198 10.73 10.30 -3.02
C ILE A 198 11.99 9.54 -2.62
N ALA A 199 11.84 8.25 -2.29
CA ALA A 199 12.94 7.31 -2.13
C ALA A 199 12.96 6.36 -3.31
N TYR A 200 14.14 5.96 -3.78
CA TYR A 200 14.29 4.97 -4.85
C TYR A 200 15.60 4.19 -4.75
N ILE A 201 15.61 3.00 -5.34
CA ILE A 201 16.82 2.17 -5.45
C ILE A 201 17.29 2.18 -6.91
N ASP A 202 18.44 2.81 -7.17
CA ASP A 202 19.03 2.97 -8.50
C ASP A 202 20.36 2.22 -8.68
N ASP A 203 20.95 2.36 -9.86
CA ASP A 203 22.28 1.84 -10.21
C ASP A 203 22.47 0.35 -9.90
N VAL A 204 21.43 -0.43 -10.18
CA VAL A 204 21.31 -1.82 -9.74
C VAL A 204 22.24 -2.71 -10.55
N ASP A 205 23.10 -3.44 -9.86
CA ASP A 205 24.08 -4.37 -10.45
C ASP A 205 23.47 -5.73 -10.83
N ASP A 206 24.34 -6.60 -11.36
CA ASP A 206 23.97 -7.96 -11.79
C ASP A 206 23.56 -8.86 -10.62
N LYS A 207 23.95 -8.50 -9.39
CA LYS A 207 23.52 -9.18 -8.15
C LYS A 207 22.19 -8.66 -7.63
N ALA A 208 21.51 -7.80 -8.39
CA ALA A 208 20.26 -7.14 -8.01
C ALA A 208 20.40 -6.30 -6.73
N THR A 209 21.55 -5.66 -6.54
CA THR A 209 21.78 -4.69 -5.46
C THR A 209 21.97 -3.30 -6.03
N GLY A 210 21.45 -2.27 -5.37
CA GLY A 210 21.54 -0.88 -5.85
C GLY A 210 21.91 0.12 -4.76
N ARG A 211 21.78 1.40 -5.10
CA ARG A 211 21.95 2.51 -4.15
C ARG A 211 20.57 3.00 -3.73
N LEU A 212 20.33 3.08 -2.43
CA LEU A 212 19.12 3.70 -1.90
C LEU A 212 19.32 5.21 -1.81
N VAL A 213 18.46 5.96 -2.47
CA VAL A 213 18.52 7.42 -2.56
C VAL A 213 17.21 7.99 -2.04
N VAL A 214 17.29 9.06 -1.25
CA VAL A 214 16.17 9.92 -0.87
C VAL A 214 16.36 11.28 -1.52
N SER A 215 15.30 11.82 -2.10
CA SER A 215 15.33 13.05 -2.89
C SER A 215 14.12 13.94 -2.63
N ASP A 216 14.28 15.25 -2.82
CA ASP A 216 13.14 16.11 -3.13
C ASP A 216 12.61 15.81 -4.55
N LEU A 217 11.37 16.20 -4.83
CA LEU A 217 10.68 15.84 -6.08
C LEU A 217 11.31 16.44 -7.34
N ALA A 218 12.05 17.55 -7.19
CA ALA A 218 12.78 18.21 -8.26
C ALA A 218 14.17 17.58 -8.52
N PHE A 219 14.57 16.58 -7.73
CA PHE A 219 15.89 15.95 -7.78
C PHE A 219 17.07 16.90 -7.53
N SER A 220 16.81 18.05 -6.90
CA SER A 220 17.80 19.10 -6.64
C SER A 220 18.62 18.81 -5.38
N ARG A 221 18.04 18.07 -4.43
CA ARG A 221 18.71 17.61 -3.21
C ARG A 221 18.51 16.12 -3.07
N GLN A 222 19.62 15.39 -3.14
CA GLN A 222 19.65 13.94 -3.08
C GLN A 222 20.61 13.48 -1.99
N THR A 223 20.21 12.47 -1.22
CA THR A 223 21.03 11.79 -0.22
C THR A 223 21.13 10.33 -0.61
N VAL A 224 22.35 9.86 -0.91
CA VAL A 224 22.63 8.42 -1.03
C VAL A 224 22.73 7.85 0.39
N VAL A 225 21.74 7.06 0.78
CA VAL A 225 21.59 6.50 2.12
C VAL A 225 22.51 5.30 2.33
N ALA A 226 22.52 4.39 1.35
CA ALA A 226 23.32 3.17 1.40
C ALA A 226 23.54 2.58 -0.01
N THR A 227 24.56 1.75 -0.14
CA THR A 227 24.83 0.91 -1.32
C THR A 227 24.63 -0.57 -0.98
N GLY A 228 24.57 -1.43 -2.00
CA GLY A 228 24.33 -2.86 -1.81
C GLY A 228 22.90 -3.15 -1.34
N VAL A 229 21.93 -2.27 -1.63
CA VAL A 229 20.55 -2.40 -1.16
C VAL A 229 19.75 -3.32 -2.06
N LEU A 230 19.11 -4.33 -1.46
CA LEU A 230 18.31 -5.36 -2.11
C LEU A 230 16.83 -4.99 -2.20
N SER A 231 16.30 -4.34 -1.17
CA SER A 231 14.89 -3.96 -1.09
C SER A 231 14.65 -2.88 -0.04
N MET A 232 13.50 -2.22 -0.12
CA MET A 232 13.00 -1.29 0.89
C MET A 232 11.51 -1.52 1.15
N GLN A 233 11.06 -1.17 2.36
CA GLN A 233 9.65 -1.08 2.75
C GLN A 233 9.44 0.17 3.60
N LEU A 234 8.23 0.72 3.54
CA LEU A 234 7.81 1.86 4.35
C LEU A 234 6.90 1.39 5.49
N ASN A 235 6.88 2.14 6.57
CA ASN A 235 5.84 1.98 7.60
C ASN A 235 4.49 2.52 7.08
N ALA A 236 3.41 2.27 7.82
CA ALA A 236 2.04 2.56 7.36
C ALA A 236 1.81 4.04 7.04
N ASP A 237 2.39 4.96 7.81
CA ASP A 237 2.27 6.40 7.58
C ASP A 237 3.31 6.98 6.61
N LYS A 238 4.16 6.11 6.03
CA LYS A 238 5.21 6.45 5.07
C LYS A 238 6.20 7.51 5.57
N THR A 239 6.47 7.55 6.89
CA THR A 239 7.48 8.44 7.49
C THR A 239 8.84 7.77 7.66
N ARG A 240 8.87 6.43 7.72
CA ARG A 240 10.06 5.61 7.97
C ARG A 240 10.26 4.59 6.86
N ILE A 241 11.52 4.32 6.52
CA ILE A 241 11.93 3.26 5.60
C ILE A 241 12.76 2.24 6.38
N ALA A 242 12.48 0.96 6.15
CA ALA A 242 13.38 -0.14 6.45
C ALA A 242 13.93 -0.69 5.14
N ALA A 243 15.24 -0.94 5.07
CA ALA A 243 15.90 -1.44 3.88
C ALA A 243 16.83 -2.62 4.21
N LEU A 244 16.87 -3.57 3.30
CA LEU A 244 17.78 -4.72 3.38
C LEU A 244 19.00 -4.43 2.51
N SER A 245 20.20 -4.46 3.09
CA SER A 245 21.45 -4.39 2.34
C SER A 245 22.32 -5.61 2.51
N THR A 246 23.21 -5.82 1.55
CA THR A 246 24.23 -6.86 1.57
C THR A 246 25.62 -6.26 1.46
N SER A 247 26.57 -6.81 2.22
CA SER A 247 27.99 -6.45 2.18
C SER A 247 28.81 -7.65 2.63
N ASN A 248 29.86 -7.98 1.86
CA ASN A 248 30.81 -9.07 2.17
C ASN A 248 30.12 -10.41 2.49
N GLY A 249 29.08 -10.76 1.72
CA GLY A 249 28.35 -12.03 1.89
C GLY A 249 27.36 -12.06 3.06
N THR A 250 27.22 -10.96 3.81
CA THR A 250 26.24 -10.84 4.90
C THR A 250 25.18 -9.79 4.59
N GLN A 251 24.01 -9.94 5.21
CA GLN A 251 22.86 -9.07 5.06
C GLN A 251 22.54 -8.34 6.37
N SER A 252 22.10 -7.09 6.29
CA SER A 252 21.67 -6.27 7.42
C SER A 252 20.40 -5.51 7.09
N VAL A 253 19.50 -5.42 8.07
CA VAL A 253 18.37 -4.47 8.02
C VAL A 253 18.85 -3.12 8.54
N MET A 254 18.47 -2.05 7.85
CA MET A 254 18.65 -0.68 8.31
C MET A 254 17.31 0.05 8.34
N ASP A 255 17.19 1.07 9.18
CA ASP A 255 16.02 1.94 9.21
C ASP A 255 16.37 3.42 9.41
N PHE A 256 15.57 4.30 8.81
CA PHE A 256 15.73 5.76 8.86
C PHE A 256 14.42 6.47 8.49
N THR A 257 14.34 7.78 8.69
CA THR A 257 13.17 8.59 8.30
C THR A 257 13.46 9.41 7.05
N PHE A 258 12.41 9.75 6.30
CA PHE A 258 12.53 10.63 5.13
C PHE A 258 13.15 11.99 5.47
N ASP A 259 12.91 12.51 6.67
CA ASP A 259 13.41 13.81 7.11
C ASP A 259 14.91 13.83 7.44
N LYS A 260 15.45 12.69 7.90
CA LYS A 260 16.85 12.53 8.31
C LYS A 260 17.47 11.29 7.64
N PRO A 261 17.57 11.26 6.30
CA PRO A 261 18.08 10.11 5.56
C PRO A 261 19.54 9.76 5.89
N GLU A 262 20.30 10.70 6.45
CA GLU A 262 21.66 10.50 6.96
C GLU A 262 21.73 9.80 8.33
N SER A 263 20.64 9.81 9.10
CA SER A 263 20.57 9.23 10.46
C SER A 263 20.18 7.75 10.42
N VAL A 264 20.93 6.95 9.65
CA VAL A 264 20.65 5.53 9.42
C VAL A 264 21.03 4.68 10.63
N ARG A 265 20.09 3.87 11.10
CA ARG A 265 20.36 2.83 12.09
C ARG A 265 20.55 1.50 11.37
N LYS A 266 21.72 0.89 11.52
CA LYS A 266 22.04 -0.40 10.89
C LYS A 266 22.06 -1.51 11.94
N GLY A 267 21.31 -2.58 11.69
CA GLY A 267 21.29 -3.78 12.51
C GLY A 267 22.52 -4.66 12.30
N GLN A 268 22.58 -5.75 13.07
CA GLN A 268 23.66 -6.75 12.99
C GLN A 268 23.71 -7.42 11.60
N PRO A 269 24.87 -7.94 11.18
CA PRO A 269 24.98 -8.76 9.98
C PRO A 269 24.50 -10.19 10.23
N TYR A 270 23.88 -10.78 9.21
CA TYR A 270 23.37 -12.14 9.17
C TYR A 270 23.70 -12.82 7.85
N GLU A 271 23.68 -14.15 7.79
CA GLU A 271 23.93 -14.89 6.55
C GLU A 271 22.83 -14.65 5.53
N ASN A 272 21.59 -14.54 6.01
CA ASN A 272 20.42 -14.23 5.21
C ASN A 272 19.37 -13.53 6.07
N VAL A 273 18.57 -12.64 5.47
CA VAL A 273 17.46 -11.96 6.11
C VAL A 273 16.22 -12.05 5.22
N GLN A 274 15.06 -12.30 5.83
CA GLN A 274 13.78 -12.41 5.14
C GLN A 274 12.64 -11.74 5.92
N GLY A 275 11.60 -11.35 5.18
CA GLY A 275 10.29 -11.06 5.73
C GLY A 275 10.24 -9.91 6.74
N TYR A 276 11.07 -8.88 6.62
CA TYR A 276 11.04 -7.75 7.54
C TYR A 276 9.71 -6.98 7.46
N ALA A 277 9.22 -6.53 8.62
CA ALA A 277 7.94 -5.86 8.80
C ALA A 277 8.00 -4.82 9.93
N PHE A 278 7.25 -3.73 9.77
CA PHE A 278 7.03 -2.73 10.82
C PHE A 278 5.96 -3.16 11.80
N GLY A 279 6.11 -2.75 13.05
CA GLY A 279 5.04 -2.80 14.04
C GLY A 279 3.99 -1.71 13.82
N PRO A 280 2.81 -1.84 14.47
CA PRO A 280 1.73 -0.86 14.38
C PRO A 280 2.09 0.53 14.93
N ASP A 281 3.14 0.66 15.73
CA ASP A 281 3.70 1.95 16.15
C ASP A 281 4.49 2.67 15.03
N GLY A 282 4.73 1.99 13.91
CA GLY A 282 5.50 2.50 12.78
C GLY A 282 7.01 2.61 13.04
N ALA A 283 7.51 2.08 14.16
CA ALA A 283 8.91 2.20 14.57
C ALA A 283 9.54 0.85 14.94
N ALA A 284 8.80 -0.04 15.58
CA ALA A 284 9.25 -1.39 15.85
C ALA A 284 9.49 -2.15 14.54
N LEU A 285 10.50 -3.02 14.54
CA LEU A 285 10.86 -3.83 13.39
C LEU A 285 11.08 -5.27 13.81
N ALA A 286 10.46 -6.19 13.07
CA ALA A 286 10.70 -7.62 13.19
C ALA A 286 11.08 -8.20 11.84
N TYR A 287 12.00 -9.16 11.84
CA TYR A 287 12.44 -9.86 10.65
C TYR A 287 13.05 -11.20 11.01
N ILE A 288 13.27 -12.01 9.99
CA ILE A 288 13.89 -13.32 10.12
C ILE A 288 15.32 -13.22 9.65
N ALA A 289 16.22 -13.87 10.37
CA ALA A 289 17.61 -13.96 10.02
C ALA A 289 18.17 -15.38 10.19
N ILE A 290 19.24 -15.68 9.46
CA ILE A 290 20.04 -16.89 9.62
C ILE A 290 21.38 -16.53 10.27
N ARG A 291 21.73 -17.25 11.34
CA ARG A 291 23.02 -17.13 12.02
C ARG A 291 23.56 -18.51 12.36
N ALA A 292 24.79 -18.78 11.94
CA ALA A 292 25.44 -20.09 12.06
C ALA A 292 24.53 -21.22 11.51
N GLY A 293 23.89 -20.98 10.36
CA GLY A 293 22.94 -21.91 9.74
C GLY A 293 21.60 -22.09 10.49
N LYS A 294 21.35 -21.37 11.59
CA LYS A 294 20.12 -21.48 12.38
C LYS A 294 19.20 -20.28 12.17
N PRO A 295 17.89 -20.50 11.95
CA PRO A 295 16.94 -19.40 11.83
C PRO A 295 16.60 -18.80 13.19
N LEU A 296 16.50 -17.48 13.21
CA LEU A 296 16.08 -16.70 14.37
C LEU A 296 15.16 -15.55 13.93
N MET A 297 14.27 -15.15 14.82
CA MET A 297 13.53 -13.90 14.71
C MET A 297 14.34 -12.80 15.39
N VAL A 298 14.51 -11.68 14.70
CA VAL A 298 14.99 -10.44 15.31
C VAL A 298 13.80 -9.52 15.48
N MET A 299 13.57 -9.02 16.69
CA MET A 299 12.60 -7.96 16.94
C MET A 299 13.27 -6.88 17.77
N ASN A 300 13.26 -5.64 17.27
CA ASN A 300 13.89 -4.50 17.94
C ASN A 300 15.34 -4.79 18.39
N SER A 301 16.12 -5.38 17.47
CA SER A 301 17.52 -5.84 17.68
C SER A 301 17.71 -6.99 18.66
N LYS A 302 16.64 -7.55 19.25
CA LYS A 302 16.71 -8.73 20.10
C LYS A 302 16.56 -10.00 19.26
N GLU A 303 17.50 -10.91 19.41
CA GLU A 303 17.51 -12.20 18.70
C GLU A 303 16.79 -13.28 19.51
N MET A 304 15.96 -14.05 18.83
CA MET A 304 15.12 -15.09 19.41
C MET A 304 15.20 -16.32 18.51
N PRO A 305 15.76 -17.45 18.98
CA PRO A 305 15.76 -18.69 18.21
C PRO A 305 14.35 -19.07 17.79
N LEU A 306 14.18 -19.48 16.53
CA LEU A 306 12.91 -20.06 16.08
C LEU A 306 12.85 -21.53 16.49
N PRO A 307 11.65 -22.06 16.79
CA PRO A 307 11.45 -23.50 16.89
C PRO A 307 11.62 -24.17 15.51
N ASP A 308 11.73 -25.50 15.52
CA ASP A 308 11.79 -26.29 14.29
C ASP A 308 10.59 -26.03 13.37
N GLY A 309 10.85 -25.98 12.06
CA GLY A 309 9.85 -25.75 11.03
C GLY A 309 10.26 -24.66 10.04
N VAL A 310 9.37 -24.36 9.11
CA VAL A 310 9.53 -23.31 8.10
C VAL A 310 8.42 -22.28 8.31
N MET A 311 8.71 -20.98 8.18
CA MET A 311 7.66 -19.97 8.29
C MET A 311 6.77 -19.92 7.06
N ALA A 312 5.47 -19.80 7.31
CA ALA A 312 4.44 -19.63 6.31
C ALA A 312 4.11 -18.15 6.04
N ASN A 313 4.55 -17.22 6.88
CA ASN A 313 4.34 -15.78 6.72
C ASN A 313 5.51 -14.94 7.27
N ARG A 314 5.44 -13.61 7.01
CA ARG A 314 6.30 -12.63 7.68
C ARG A 314 5.89 -12.52 9.17
N PRO A 315 6.82 -12.20 10.08
CA PRO A 315 6.47 -11.88 11.45
C PRO A 315 5.47 -10.74 11.53
N VAL A 316 4.52 -10.85 12.46
CA VAL A 316 3.55 -9.81 12.77
C VAL A 316 3.82 -9.35 14.20
N ILE A 317 4.24 -8.10 14.38
CA ILE A 317 4.51 -7.55 15.71
C ILE A 317 3.18 -7.32 16.43
N HIS A 318 3.06 -7.87 17.63
CA HIS A 318 1.91 -7.68 18.49
C HIS A 318 1.86 -6.22 19.00
N PRO A 319 0.67 -5.61 19.19
CA PRO A 319 0.52 -4.18 19.58
C PRO A 319 1.20 -3.73 20.87
N ASP A 320 1.57 -4.66 21.76
CA ASP A 320 2.35 -4.33 22.97
C ASP A 320 3.86 -4.14 22.71
N MET A 321 4.32 -4.41 21.48
CA MET A 321 5.71 -4.35 21.00
C MET A 321 6.68 -5.31 21.72
N LYS A 322 6.16 -6.26 22.51
CA LYS A 322 6.98 -7.20 23.30
C LYS A 322 7.09 -8.56 22.66
N VAL A 323 6.10 -8.95 21.85
CA VAL A 323 6.08 -10.22 21.14
C VAL A 323 5.81 -10.03 19.66
N ALA A 324 6.19 -11.03 18.87
CA ALA A 324 5.78 -11.13 17.48
C ALA A 324 5.31 -12.56 17.18
N GLY A 325 4.20 -12.64 16.46
CA GLY A 325 3.61 -13.88 16.00
C GLY A 325 4.09 -14.27 14.60
N SER A 326 4.24 -15.56 14.38
CA SER A 326 4.48 -16.15 13.06
C SER A 326 3.74 -17.47 12.92
N LEU A 327 3.28 -17.76 11.71
CA LEU A 327 2.70 -19.04 11.32
C LEU A 327 3.85 -19.95 10.89
N MET A 328 4.00 -21.07 11.58
CA MET A 328 5.07 -22.05 11.39
C MET A 328 4.49 -23.31 10.75
N PHE A 329 5.11 -23.80 9.69
CA PHE A 329 4.82 -25.08 9.04
C PHE A 329 5.81 -26.15 9.51
N LEU A 330 5.28 -27.23 10.08
CA LEU A 330 6.04 -28.40 10.53
C LEU A 330 5.20 -29.66 10.31
N ASN A 331 5.80 -30.67 9.68
CA ASN A 331 5.18 -32.00 9.50
C ASN A 331 3.76 -31.94 8.90
N GLY A 332 3.57 -31.18 7.83
CA GLY A 332 2.27 -31.06 7.14
C GLY A 332 1.26 -30.15 7.83
N THR A 333 1.65 -29.46 8.90
CA THR A 333 0.76 -28.65 9.72
C THR A 333 1.30 -27.24 9.91
N THR A 334 0.46 -26.22 9.70
CA THR A 334 0.72 -24.82 10.04
C THR A 334 0.13 -24.46 11.41
N TYR A 335 0.91 -23.89 12.32
CA TYR A 335 0.47 -23.45 13.64
C TYR A 335 0.98 -22.03 13.96
N LEU A 336 0.30 -21.31 14.85
CA LEU A 336 0.77 -20.03 15.37
C LEU A 336 1.83 -20.24 16.45
N GLN A 337 2.93 -19.49 16.36
CA GLN A 337 3.96 -19.35 17.37
C GLN A 337 4.22 -17.87 17.67
N GLU A 338 4.12 -17.49 18.95
CA GLU A 338 4.55 -16.18 19.44
C GLU A 338 5.91 -16.28 20.16
N LEU A 339 6.77 -15.28 19.97
CA LEU A 339 8.11 -15.20 20.56
C LEU A 339 8.34 -13.82 21.19
N PRO A 340 9.17 -13.70 22.24
CA PRO A 340 9.99 -14.75 22.88
C PRO A 340 9.24 -15.61 23.91
N GLN A 341 8.07 -15.16 24.35
CA GLN A 341 7.13 -15.90 25.19
C GLN A 341 5.76 -15.71 24.56
N GLY A 342 4.95 -16.77 24.49
CA GLY A 342 3.58 -16.63 24.01
C GLY A 342 2.93 -17.94 23.61
N THR A 343 1.79 -17.81 22.94
CA THR A 343 0.88 -18.92 22.67
C THR A 343 1.43 -19.80 21.54
N ARG A 344 1.37 -21.12 21.75
CA ARG A 344 1.41 -22.10 20.66
C ARG A 344 0.02 -22.68 20.50
N GLU A 345 -0.61 -22.40 19.36
CA GLU A 345 -1.97 -22.88 19.08
C GLU A 345 -1.97 -24.21 18.32
N SER A 346 -3.14 -24.83 18.28
CA SER A 346 -3.41 -26.01 17.44
C SER A 346 -3.07 -25.71 15.99
N GLY A 347 -2.57 -26.74 15.31
CA GLY A 347 -2.17 -26.63 13.92
C GLY A 347 -3.26 -27.05 12.93
N TYR A 348 -3.16 -26.53 11.72
CA TYR A 348 -4.07 -26.73 10.60
C TYR A 348 -3.30 -27.21 9.37
N GLU A 349 -3.96 -27.77 8.35
CA GLU A 349 -3.28 -28.13 7.08
C GLU A 349 -2.67 -26.90 6.40
N THR A 350 -3.33 -25.76 6.55
CA THR A 350 -2.85 -24.46 6.07
C THR A 350 -3.39 -23.37 6.99
N ALA A 351 -2.56 -22.39 7.32
CA ALA A 351 -3.00 -21.15 7.94
C ALA A 351 -2.29 -19.96 7.28
N GLU A 352 -2.99 -18.82 7.16
CA GLU A 352 -2.48 -17.62 6.51
C GLU A 352 -3.11 -16.34 7.10
N SER A 353 -2.50 -15.19 6.80
CA SER A 353 -3.03 -13.85 7.12
C SER A 353 -3.24 -13.59 8.62
N LEU A 354 -2.23 -13.90 9.45
CA LEU A 354 -2.23 -13.54 10.87
C LEU A 354 -2.39 -12.02 11.07
N VAL A 355 -3.30 -11.63 11.95
CA VAL A 355 -3.53 -10.23 12.37
C VAL A 355 -3.82 -10.15 13.87
N TYR A 356 -3.49 -9.02 14.49
CA TYR A 356 -3.84 -8.70 15.88
C TYR A 356 -4.87 -7.56 15.92
N SER A 357 -5.74 -7.55 16.92
CA SER A 357 -6.58 -6.39 17.28
C SER A 357 -5.68 -5.26 17.78
N SER A 358 -6.12 -3.99 17.70
CA SER A 358 -5.29 -2.84 18.07
C SER A 358 -4.88 -2.81 19.55
N ASP A 359 -5.65 -3.46 20.42
CA ASP A 359 -5.37 -3.62 21.84
C ASP A 359 -4.57 -4.89 22.18
N GLY A 360 -4.29 -5.75 21.19
CA GLY A 360 -3.57 -7.01 21.34
C GLY A 360 -4.36 -8.11 22.07
N ARG A 361 -5.62 -7.88 22.45
CA ARG A 361 -6.41 -8.91 23.17
C ARG A 361 -6.87 -10.06 22.27
N TYR A 362 -6.88 -9.85 20.97
CA TYR A 362 -7.32 -10.82 19.98
C TYR A 362 -6.32 -10.95 18.84
N HIS A 363 -6.15 -12.16 18.35
CA HIS A 363 -5.54 -12.43 17.06
C HIS A 363 -6.47 -13.28 16.21
N ALA A 364 -6.32 -13.14 14.90
CA ALA A 364 -7.08 -13.90 13.93
C ALA A 364 -6.20 -14.36 12.76
N TYR A 365 -6.55 -15.49 12.17
CA TYR A 365 -5.96 -15.97 10.92
C TYR A 365 -6.97 -16.82 10.15
N ALA A 366 -6.78 -16.92 8.84
CA ALA A 366 -7.53 -17.86 8.00
C ALA A 366 -6.87 -19.24 8.08
N ALA A 367 -7.65 -20.29 8.25
CA ALA A 367 -7.14 -21.66 8.34
C ALA A 367 -7.99 -22.65 7.54
N LYS A 368 -7.36 -23.75 7.12
CA LYS A 368 -7.96 -24.85 6.36
C LYS A 368 -7.89 -26.17 7.14
N LYS A 369 -8.99 -26.92 7.14
CA LYS A 369 -9.10 -28.28 7.68
C LYS A 369 -10.05 -29.11 6.82
N GLY A 370 -9.55 -30.15 6.18
CA GLY A 370 -10.30 -30.86 5.14
C GLY A 370 -10.73 -29.89 4.02
N GLU A 371 -11.98 -29.97 3.59
CA GLU A 371 -12.51 -29.11 2.52
C GLU A 371 -12.87 -27.69 2.98
N ASN A 372 -12.83 -27.42 4.29
CA ASN A 372 -13.37 -26.18 4.85
C ASN A 372 -12.28 -25.17 5.22
N TRP A 373 -12.62 -23.90 5.01
CA TRP A 373 -11.89 -22.74 5.50
C TRP A 373 -12.70 -22.00 6.56
N PHE A 374 -12.01 -21.45 7.55
CA PHE A 374 -12.60 -20.65 8.63
C PHE A 374 -11.62 -19.58 9.09
N VAL A 375 -12.15 -18.55 9.74
CA VAL A 375 -11.33 -17.63 10.53
C VAL A 375 -11.23 -18.19 11.94
N VAL A 376 -10.01 -18.33 12.44
CA VAL A 376 -9.71 -18.72 13.83
C VAL A 376 -9.48 -17.45 14.62
N VAL A 377 -10.13 -17.31 15.78
CA VAL A 377 -9.90 -16.19 16.71
C VAL A 377 -9.51 -16.76 18.07
N ASN A 378 -8.30 -16.44 18.55
CA ASN A 378 -7.74 -16.97 19.79
C ASN A 378 -7.95 -18.50 19.96
N GLY A 379 -7.58 -19.27 18.92
CA GLY A 379 -7.71 -20.73 18.87
C GLY A 379 -9.12 -21.27 18.66
N LYS A 380 -10.15 -20.43 18.49
CA LYS A 380 -11.53 -20.86 18.26
C LYS A 380 -11.91 -20.76 16.78
N GLU A 381 -12.33 -21.88 16.20
CA GLU A 381 -12.81 -21.96 14.82
C GLU A 381 -14.16 -21.22 14.67
N GLY A 382 -14.27 -20.33 13.68
CA GLY A 382 -15.53 -19.72 13.25
C GLY A 382 -16.35 -20.62 12.31
N PRO A 383 -17.34 -20.05 11.60
CA PRO A 383 -18.15 -20.79 10.63
C PRO A 383 -17.31 -21.33 9.46
N ALA A 384 -17.74 -22.47 8.90
CA ALA A 384 -17.08 -23.11 7.76
C ALA A 384 -17.55 -22.54 6.41
N PHE A 385 -16.59 -22.36 5.49
CA PHE A 385 -16.78 -21.84 4.14
C PHE A 385 -15.88 -22.58 3.13
N ASP A 386 -16.13 -22.41 1.82
CA ASP A 386 -15.27 -22.97 0.76
C ASP A 386 -13.90 -22.26 0.72
N ARG A 387 -13.89 -20.98 1.12
CA ARG A 387 -12.67 -20.17 1.29
C ARG A 387 -12.98 -19.01 2.23
N VAL A 388 -12.03 -18.66 3.10
CA VAL A 388 -11.96 -17.34 3.72
C VAL A 388 -10.61 -16.69 3.41
N VAL A 389 -10.59 -15.37 3.34
CA VAL A 389 -9.36 -14.58 3.18
C VAL A 389 -9.47 -13.25 3.92
N THR A 390 -8.32 -12.63 4.16
CA THR A 390 -8.17 -11.23 4.62
C THR A 390 -8.94 -10.92 5.91
N PRO A 391 -8.75 -11.66 7.02
CA PRO A 391 -9.24 -11.22 8.32
C PRO A 391 -8.57 -9.89 8.71
N LYS A 392 -9.37 -8.94 9.21
CA LYS A 392 -8.88 -7.62 9.65
C LYS A 392 -9.72 -7.10 10.81
N PHE A 393 -9.08 -6.64 11.88
CA PHE A 393 -9.79 -5.96 12.97
C PHE A 393 -10.09 -4.50 12.64
N SER A 394 -11.18 -3.99 13.21
CA SER A 394 -11.50 -2.55 13.19
C SER A 394 -10.43 -1.76 13.92
N PRO A 395 -10.25 -0.46 13.61
CA PRO A 395 -9.27 0.39 14.30
C PRO A 395 -9.43 0.39 15.83
N ASP A 396 -10.68 0.33 16.31
CA ASP A 396 -11.01 0.25 17.74
C ASP A 396 -11.00 -1.18 18.32
N GLY A 397 -10.68 -2.18 17.50
CA GLY A 397 -10.56 -3.58 17.90
C GLY A 397 -11.87 -4.29 18.22
N LYS A 398 -13.05 -3.66 18.03
CA LYS A 398 -14.35 -4.24 18.39
C LYS A 398 -14.91 -5.22 17.38
N TYR A 399 -14.57 -5.06 16.11
CA TYR A 399 -15.09 -5.87 15.03
C TYR A 399 -13.95 -6.55 14.27
N LEU A 400 -14.28 -7.68 13.66
CA LEU A 400 -13.43 -8.43 12.74
C LEU A 400 -14.18 -8.56 11.41
N VAL A 401 -13.54 -8.17 10.32
CA VAL A 401 -14.08 -8.37 8.96
C VAL A 401 -13.26 -9.39 8.23
N TYR A 402 -13.91 -10.17 7.38
CA TYR A 402 -13.24 -11.07 6.45
C TYR A 402 -14.10 -11.30 5.22
N ARG A 403 -13.47 -11.77 4.15
CA ARG A 403 -14.18 -12.22 2.95
C ARG A 403 -14.36 -13.71 2.98
N ALA A 404 -15.57 -14.15 2.68
CA ALA A 404 -15.92 -15.56 2.58
C ALA A 404 -16.36 -15.89 1.14
N ARG A 405 -16.21 -17.16 0.77
CA ARG A 405 -16.80 -17.76 -0.42
C ARG A 405 -17.61 -18.98 -0.02
N LYS A 406 -18.84 -19.07 -0.51
CA LYS A 406 -19.72 -20.23 -0.32
C LYS A 406 -20.51 -20.46 -1.60
N SER A 407 -20.53 -21.71 -2.07
CA SER A 407 -21.25 -22.11 -3.30
C SER A 407 -20.89 -21.22 -4.51
N GLY A 408 -19.61 -20.85 -4.62
CA GLY A 408 -19.08 -20.03 -5.71
C GLY A 408 -19.32 -18.51 -5.59
N ARG A 409 -20.21 -18.06 -4.69
CA ARG A 409 -20.47 -16.64 -4.43
C ARG A 409 -19.58 -16.10 -3.32
N ARG A 410 -19.29 -14.80 -3.35
CA ARG A 410 -18.40 -14.11 -2.40
C ARG A 410 -19.15 -13.04 -1.63
N PHE A 411 -18.80 -12.85 -0.37
CA PHE A 411 -19.43 -11.86 0.51
C PHE A 411 -18.48 -11.44 1.64
N VAL A 412 -18.83 -10.33 2.30
CA VAL A 412 -18.15 -9.88 3.52
C VAL A 412 -18.89 -10.40 4.74
N VAL A 413 -18.14 -10.87 5.73
CA VAL A 413 -18.66 -11.19 7.06
C VAL A 413 -18.10 -10.20 8.06
N VAL A 414 -18.97 -9.63 8.87
CA VAL A 414 -18.65 -8.85 10.07
C VAL A 414 -18.89 -9.75 11.28
N ALA A 415 -17.86 -9.93 12.09
CA ALA A 415 -17.91 -10.57 13.38
C ALA A 415 -17.54 -9.56 14.48
N ASP A 416 -17.90 -9.87 15.72
CA ASP A 416 -17.31 -9.19 16.88
C ASP A 416 -15.85 -9.62 17.05
N ALA A 417 -15.12 -8.95 17.95
CA ALA A 417 -13.72 -9.24 18.22
C ALA A 417 -13.44 -10.69 18.66
N THR A 418 -14.46 -11.42 19.12
CA THR A 418 -14.35 -12.84 19.54
C THR A 418 -14.56 -13.82 18.39
N GLY A 419 -14.90 -13.33 17.20
CA GLY A 419 -15.17 -14.13 16.01
C GLY A 419 -16.64 -14.54 15.84
N LYS A 420 -17.54 -14.12 16.74
CA LYS A 420 -18.96 -14.39 16.59
C LYS A 420 -19.54 -13.53 15.48
N THR A 421 -20.20 -14.15 14.51
CA THR A 421 -20.82 -13.43 13.40
C THR A 421 -21.89 -12.46 13.90
N VAL A 422 -21.74 -11.19 13.51
CA VAL A 422 -22.70 -10.11 13.72
C VAL A 422 -23.58 -9.96 12.50
N LYS A 423 -22.97 -9.92 11.30
CA LYS A 423 -23.67 -9.74 10.03
C LYS A 423 -22.92 -10.45 8.90
N ALA A 424 -23.67 -11.17 8.05
CA ALA A 424 -23.21 -11.59 6.72
C ALA A 424 -23.84 -10.65 5.69
N HIS A 425 -23.01 -10.03 4.85
CA HIS A 425 -23.45 -9.13 3.80
C HIS A 425 -23.96 -9.91 2.58
N PRO A 426 -24.70 -9.26 1.66
CA PRO A 426 -25.19 -9.91 0.44
C PRO A 426 -24.08 -10.57 -0.38
N GLU A 427 -24.48 -11.59 -1.13
CA GLU A 427 -23.58 -12.39 -1.95
C GLU A 427 -23.43 -11.83 -3.37
N TYR A 428 -22.19 -11.75 -3.85
CA TYR A 428 -21.82 -11.18 -5.15
C TYR A 428 -20.97 -12.14 -5.98
N GLU A 429 -20.82 -11.85 -7.28
CA GLU A 429 -19.90 -12.58 -8.15
C GLU A 429 -18.45 -12.38 -7.71
N GLN A 430 -18.06 -11.12 -7.48
CA GLN A 430 -16.75 -10.75 -6.95
C GLN A 430 -16.88 -9.71 -5.85
N VAL A 431 -16.05 -9.88 -4.81
CA VAL A 431 -15.86 -8.92 -3.71
C VAL A 431 -14.37 -8.66 -3.61
N PHE A 432 -13.99 -7.39 -3.74
CA PHE A 432 -12.61 -6.92 -3.69
C PHE A 432 -12.17 -6.68 -2.24
N GLU A 433 -11.00 -6.11 -2.02
CA GLU A 433 -10.47 -5.91 -0.66
C GLU A 433 -11.42 -5.04 0.19
N VAL A 434 -11.59 -5.44 1.45
CA VAL A 434 -12.43 -4.72 2.42
C VAL A 434 -11.57 -3.86 3.35
N GLN A 435 -12.01 -2.63 3.58
CA GLN A 435 -11.36 -1.68 4.46
C GLN A 435 -12.35 -1.14 5.48
N PHE A 436 -11.88 -0.81 6.68
CA PHE A 436 -12.67 0.01 7.60
C PHE A 436 -12.53 1.48 7.24
N THR A 437 -13.58 2.26 7.48
CA THR A 437 -13.44 3.71 7.56
C THR A 437 -12.50 4.08 8.70
N ALA A 438 -11.84 5.24 8.59
CA ALA A 438 -10.86 5.68 9.59
C ALA A 438 -11.47 5.84 10.99
N ASP A 439 -12.76 6.18 11.08
CA ASP A 439 -13.50 6.26 12.34
C ASP A 439 -13.97 4.89 12.87
N GLY A 440 -13.76 3.82 12.11
CA GLY A 440 -14.14 2.45 12.45
C GLY A 440 -15.64 2.19 12.46
N LYS A 441 -16.48 3.10 11.96
CA LYS A 441 -17.96 2.97 12.02
C LYS A 441 -18.57 2.26 10.82
N SER A 442 -17.81 2.07 9.76
CA SER A 442 -18.29 1.45 8.53
C SER A 442 -17.19 0.62 7.88
N ILE A 443 -17.61 -0.25 6.98
CA ILE A 443 -16.75 -0.98 6.07
C ILE A 443 -16.98 -0.50 4.65
N ALA A 444 -15.96 -0.57 3.83
CA ALA A 444 -16.03 -0.26 2.42
C ALA A 444 -15.29 -1.29 1.58
N TYR A 445 -15.84 -1.60 0.40
CA TYR A 445 -15.25 -2.58 -0.51
C TYR A 445 -15.81 -2.45 -1.92
N GLY A 446 -15.00 -2.83 -2.91
CA GLY A 446 -15.44 -2.96 -4.29
C GLY A 446 -16.25 -4.25 -4.51
N VAL A 447 -17.25 -4.18 -5.38
CA VAL A 447 -18.10 -5.31 -5.79
C VAL A 447 -18.27 -5.31 -7.30
N LYS A 448 -18.26 -6.51 -7.89
CA LYS A 448 -18.84 -6.76 -9.22
C LYS A 448 -20.09 -7.60 -9.07
N ASP A 449 -21.21 -7.10 -9.60
CA ASP A 449 -22.47 -7.85 -9.67
C ASP A 449 -23.12 -7.62 -11.04
N GLY A 450 -23.16 -8.68 -11.86
CA GLY A 450 -23.44 -8.56 -13.28
C GLY A 450 -22.50 -7.56 -13.96
N GLN A 451 -23.08 -6.53 -14.56
CA GLN A 451 -22.37 -5.44 -15.25
C GLN A 451 -21.96 -4.28 -14.34
N LYS A 452 -22.42 -4.24 -13.09
CA LYS A 452 -22.18 -3.10 -12.21
C LYS A 452 -20.88 -3.28 -11.44
N LEU A 453 -20.07 -2.24 -11.42
CA LEU A 453 -18.94 -2.07 -10.52
C LEU A 453 -19.31 -1.06 -9.46
N ILE A 454 -19.39 -1.53 -8.21
CA ILE A 454 -19.99 -0.79 -7.12
C ILE A 454 -18.94 -0.61 -6.03
N TRP A 455 -18.79 0.62 -5.55
CA TRP A 455 -18.15 0.88 -4.27
C TRP A 455 -19.22 0.79 -3.19
N MET A 456 -19.14 -0.23 -2.34
CA MET A 456 -20.05 -0.42 -1.22
C MET A 456 -19.48 0.24 0.02
N VAL A 457 -20.34 0.94 0.77
CA VAL A 457 -20.05 1.41 2.12
C VAL A 457 -21.23 1.08 3.01
N GLU A 458 -20.96 0.32 4.06
CA GLU A 458 -21.99 -0.15 4.97
C GLU A 458 -21.60 0.08 6.42
N ALA A 459 -22.56 0.57 7.21
CA ALA A 459 -22.40 0.70 8.65
C ALA A 459 -22.27 -0.66 9.33
N LEU A 460 -21.47 -0.68 10.40
CA LEU A 460 -21.24 -1.85 11.26
C LEU A 460 -22.33 -2.06 12.30
#